data_AF-A0A3D2MMP9-F1
#
_entry.id   AF-A0A3D2MMP9-F1
#
_cell.length_a   1.000
_cell.length_b   1.000
_cell.length_c   1.000
_cell.angle_alpha   90.00
_cell.angle_beta   90.00
_cell.angle_gamma   90.00
#
_symmetry.space_group_name_H-M   'P 1'
#
loop_
_entity.id
_entity.type
_entity.pdbx_description
1 polymer ?
#
loop_
_entity_poly.entity_id
_entity_poly.type
_entity_poly.pdbx_seq_one_letter_code
_entity_poly.pdbx_strand_id
1 'polypeptide(L)'
;MRSKLAFSLGLLSILLLSSLFLTGRNAYATTAARQFTPTDVGGLPPLLNVSTLLGNDQANRTMQLSVNLALRNQDQLNALLHDLYDPSSPAYHQFLSVADFAQRFGPTIDQQQAVEDYLTRHGFTITQTYPNHLVIDFSGPEALAEQTFGVTIKDYRSPLGRHFFANANVPTLPAYLANFVSFIGGLDNANQFYHP
;
A
#
# COMPACT_ATOMS: atom_id res chain seq x y z
N MET A 1 8.49 52.09 68.30
CA MET A 1 8.18 52.89 67.09
C MET A 1 8.21 51.98 65.86
N ARG A 2 7.04 51.76 65.23
CA ARG A 2 6.77 51.54 63.80
C ARG A 2 7.52 50.44 62.98
N SER A 3 6.72 49.45 62.54
CA SER A 3 6.65 48.82 61.19
C SER A 3 7.73 47.76 60.85
N LYS A 4 7.51 46.68 60.07
CA LYS A 4 6.40 46.23 59.18
C LYS A 4 6.59 44.73 58.82
N LEU A 5 5.54 44.13 58.25
CA LEU A 5 5.32 42.73 57.86
C LEU A 5 6.24 42.14 56.76
N ALA A 6 6.20 40.79 56.70
CA ALA A 6 6.12 39.91 55.51
C ALA A 6 7.42 39.30 54.94
N PHE A 7 7.50 37.95 54.91
CA PHE A 7 7.23 37.14 53.71
C PHE A 7 7.39 35.64 54.03
N SER A 8 6.27 34.94 54.16
CA SER A 8 6.18 33.50 53.93
C SER A 8 5.83 33.30 52.47
N LEU A 9 6.65 32.61 51.67
CA LEU A 9 6.26 31.82 50.49
C LEU A 9 7.55 31.36 49.80
N GLY A 10 7.94 30.11 50.01
CA GLY A 10 9.15 29.57 49.40
C GLY A 10 9.17 28.06 49.40
N LEU A 11 8.04 27.40 49.17
CA LEU A 11 8.01 25.94 49.05
C LEU A 11 6.81 25.41 48.23
N LEU A 12 6.38 26.17 47.22
CA LEU A 12 5.28 25.76 46.32
C LEU A 12 5.65 26.00 44.84
N SER A 13 6.86 25.62 44.43
CA SER A 13 7.32 25.80 43.04
C SER A 13 7.99 24.58 42.42
N ILE A 14 8.17 23.50 43.19
CA ILE A 14 8.86 22.28 42.73
C ILE A 14 7.87 21.15 42.37
N LEU A 15 6.56 21.38 42.52
CA LEU A 15 5.50 20.43 42.16
C LEU A 15 4.70 20.81 40.89
N LEU A 16 5.17 21.81 40.13
CA LEU A 16 4.51 22.27 38.89
C LEU A 16 5.35 22.14 37.62
N LEU A 17 6.60 21.66 37.72
CA LEU A 17 7.44 21.38 36.53
C LEU A 17 7.46 19.91 36.10
N SER A 18 6.81 19.00 36.82
CA SER A 18 6.73 17.57 36.46
C SER A 18 5.49 17.19 35.64
N SER A 19 4.54 18.11 35.43
CA SER A 19 3.31 17.86 34.66
C SER A 19 3.43 18.18 33.16
N LEU A 20 4.55 18.75 32.70
CA LEU A 20 4.73 19.18 31.31
C LEU A 20 5.63 18.24 30.47
N PHE A 21 5.68 16.95 30.79
CA PHE A 21 6.31 15.93 29.93
C PHE A 21 5.40 14.73 29.62
N LEU A 22 4.16 14.72 30.11
CA LEU A 22 3.23 13.59 29.87
C LEU A 22 2.38 13.73 28.59
N THR A 23 2.30 14.91 27.97
CA THR A 23 1.52 15.12 26.74
C THR A 23 2.22 14.64 25.47
N GLY A 24 3.55 14.45 25.50
CA GLY A 24 4.30 13.94 24.34
C GLY A 24 4.07 12.46 24.05
N ARG A 25 3.91 11.60 25.09
CA ARG A 25 3.82 10.13 24.92
C ARG A 25 2.57 9.68 24.15
N ASN A 26 1.45 10.41 24.30
CA ASN A 26 0.17 10.06 23.69
C ASN A 26 0.15 10.34 22.17
N ALA A 27 0.91 11.34 21.69
CA ALA A 27 1.00 11.65 20.26
C ALA A 27 1.79 10.58 19.49
N TYR A 28 2.86 10.05 20.09
CA TYR A 28 3.65 8.95 19.48
C TYR A 28 2.86 7.64 19.44
N ALA A 29 2.15 7.28 20.53
CA ALA A 29 1.32 6.08 20.55
C ALA A 29 0.15 6.14 19.54
N THR A 30 -0.49 7.32 19.40
CA THR A 30 -1.58 7.53 18.44
C THR A 30 -1.08 7.52 16.99
N THR A 31 0.07 8.13 16.73
CA THR A 31 0.70 8.10 15.39
C THR A 31 1.17 6.70 15.01
N ALA A 32 1.79 5.96 15.95
CA ALA A 32 2.20 4.58 15.73
C ALA A 32 0.99 3.67 15.48
N ALA A 33 -0.11 3.81 16.23
CA ALA A 33 -1.32 3.02 16.01
C ALA A 33 -1.96 3.26 14.63
N ARG A 34 -1.90 4.50 14.11
CA ARG A 34 -2.41 4.81 12.76
C ARG A 34 -1.63 4.13 11.64
N GLN A 35 -0.32 3.92 11.82
CA GLN A 35 0.50 3.28 10.79
C GLN A 35 0.05 1.84 10.49
N PHE A 36 -0.51 1.14 11.48
CA PHE A 36 -0.97 -0.24 11.34
C PHE A 36 -2.46 -0.37 11.04
N THR A 37 -3.16 0.74 10.84
CA THR A 37 -4.59 0.69 10.51
C THR A 37 -4.77 0.08 9.11
N PRO A 38 -5.65 -0.94 8.95
CA PRO A 38 -6.00 -1.47 7.63
C PRO A 38 -6.53 -0.36 6.74
N THR A 39 -5.95 -0.23 5.55
CA THR A 39 -6.28 0.78 4.55
C THR A 39 -6.51 0.08 3.22
N ASP A 40 -7.61 0.42 2.57
CA ASP A 40 -7.99 -0.12 1.26
C ASP A 40 -6.92 0.18 0.20
N VAL A 41 -6.67 -0.80 -0.66
CA VAL A 41 -5.72 -0.70 -1.77
C VAL A 41 -6.40 -1.20 -3.05
N GLY A 42 -6.38 -0.37 -4.10
CA GLY A 42 -6.95 -0.72 -5.39
C GLY A 42 -8.48 -0.68 -5.41
N GLY A 43 -9.10 -1.70 -5.99
CA GLY A 43 -10.55 -1.76 -6.17
C GLY A 43 -11.04 -3.15 -6.56
N LEU A 44 -12.33 -3.24 -6.85
CA LEU A 44 -12.99 -4.47 -7.30
C LEU A 44 -13.10 -4.54 -8.83
N PRO A 45 -13.06 -5.75 -9.43
CA PRO A 45 -13.28 -5.90 -10.86
C PRO A 45 -14.66 -5.37 -11.29
N PRO A 46 -14.76 -4.48 -12.30
CA PRO A 46 -16.04 -3.95 -12.76
C PRO A 46 -17.05 -5.03 -13.21
N LEU A 47 -16.55 -6.19 -13.64
CA LEU A 47 -17.37 -7.33 -14.08
C LEU A 47 -18.27 -7.87 -12.95
N LEU A 48 -17.93 -7.63 -11.68
CA LEU A 48 -18.76 -8.03 -10.55
C LEU A 48 -20.16 -7.38 -10.56
N ASN A 49 -20.25 -6.14 -11.04
CA ASN A 49 -21.52 -5.38 -11.06
C ASN A 49 -22.60 -5.99 -11.95
N VAL A 50 -22.21 -6.87 -12.89
CA VAL A 50 -23.11 -7.50 -13.86
C VAL A 50 -23.09 -9.03 -13.78
N SER A 51 -22.39 -9.60 -12.80
CA SER A 51 -22.23 -11.04 -12.66
C SER A 51 -23.15 -11.64 -11.60
N THR A 52 -23.47 -12.92 -11.75
CA THR A 52 -24.22 -13.68 -10.73
C THR A 52 -23.23 -14.24 -9.71
N LEU A 53 -23.44 -13.97 -8.42
CA LEU A 53 -22.70 -14.62 -7.33
C LEU A 53 -23.13 -16.09 -7.21
N LEU A 54 -22.17 -17.01 -7.18
CA LEU A 54 -22.40 -18.45 -7.05
C LEU A 54 -22.16 -18.97 -5.62
N GLY A 55 -21.30 -18.32 -4.86
CA GLY A 55 -20.99 -18.70 -3.47
C GLY A 55 -19.56 -18.36 -3.06
N ASN A 56 -19.14 -18.88 -1.92
CA ASN A 56 -17.73 -18.83 -1.51
C ASN A 56 -16.92 -19.76 -2.41
N ASP A 57 -15.72 -19.34 -2.77
CA ASP A 57 -14.78 -20.19 -3.48
C ASP A 57 -14.35 -21.36 -2.58
N GLN A 58 -14.17 -22.54 -3.17
CA GLN A 58 -13.83 -23.78 -2.46
C GLN A 58 -12.60 -24.46 -3.07
N ALA A 59 -11.91 -23.83 -4.01
CA ALA A 59 -10.80 -24.45 -4.71
C ALA A 59 -9.55 -24.62 -3.85
N ASN A 60 -9.41 -23.82 -2.77
CA ASN A 60 -8.26 -23.85 -1.85
C ASN A 60 -6.92 -23.87 -2.60
N ARG A 61 -6.79 -22.99 -3.61
CA ARG A 61 -5.68 -23.04 -4.57
C ARG A 61 -4.47 -22.27 -4.06
N THR A 62 -3.31 -22.54 -4.67
CA THR A 62 -2.17 -21.61 -4.59
C THR A 62 -2.39 -20.50 -5.60
N MET A 63 -2.42 -19.26 -5.12
CA MET A 63 -2.62 -18.08 -5.95
C MET A 63 -1.27 -17.51 -6.39
N GLN A 64 -1.20 -17.10 -7.65
CA GLN A 64 -0.13 -16.25 -8.16
C GLN A 64 -0.61 -14.81 -8.05
N LEU A 65 0.12 -14.01 -7.29
CA LEU A 65 -0.28 -12.68 -6.87
C LEU A 65 0.82 -11.68 -7.23
N SER A 66 0.44 -10.41 -7.31
CA SER A 66 1.39 -9.32 -7.49
C SER A 66 1.04 -8.11 -6.65
N VAL A 67 2.04 -7.44 -6.07
CA VAL A 67 1.87 -6.11 -5.49
C VAL A 67 2.42 -5.10 -6.49
N ASN A 68 1.56 -4.17 -6.91
CA ASN A 68 1.94 -3.07 -7.79
C ASN A 68 2.19 -1.84 -6.93
N LEU A 69 3.41 -1.32 -6.99
CA LEU A 69 3.88 -0.18 -6.22
C LEU A 69 3.68 1.12 -7.02
N ALA A 70 3.40 2.21 -6.30
CA ALA A 70 3.07 3.49 -6.90
C ALA A 70 4.31 4.22 -7.44
N LEU A 71 4.17 4.83 -8.62
CA LEU A 71 5.18 5.75 -9.15
C LEU A 71 5.32 6.99 -8.25
N ARG A 72 6.57 7.41 -8.06
CA ARG A 72 6.93 8.70 -7.47
C ARG A 72 7.01 9.78 -8.55
N ASN A 73 6.88 11.03 -8.15
CA ASN A 73 7.13 12.20 -8.99
C ASN A 73 6.32 12.21 -10.30
N GLN A 74 5.02 11.85 -10.26
CA GLN A 74 4.19 11.70 -11.47
C GLN A 74 4.12 12.98 -12.32
N ASP A 75 4.07 14.16 -11.70
CA ASP A 75 4.08 15.43 -12.45
C ASP A 75 5.38 15.63 -13.25
N GLN A 76 6.52 15.23 -12.67
CA GLN A 76 7.81 15.27 -13.35
C GLN A 76 7.91 14.21 -14.45
N LEU A 77 7.31 13.04 -14.24
CA LEU A 77 7.22 12.01 -15.28
C LEU A 77 6.37 12.50 -16.45
N ASN A 78 5.23 13.14 -16.19
CA ASN A 78 4.36 13.71 -17.23
C ASN A 78 5.08 14.81 -18.02
N ALA A 79 5.82 15.69 -17.35
CA ALA A 79 6.65 16.71 -18.01
C ALA A 79 7.74 16.07 -18.88
N LEU A 80 8.46 15.07 -18.36
CA LEU A 80 9.45 14.34 -19.14
C LEU A 80 8.82 13.68 -20.37
N LEU A 81 7.67 13.03 -20.23
CA LEU A 81 6.98 12.41 -21.36
C LEU A 81 6.60 13.44 -22.42
N HIS A 82 6.12 14.62 -22.02
CA HIS A 82 5.87 15.71 -22.96
C HIS A 82 7.14 16.09 -23.75
N ASP A 83 8.25 16.31 -23.04
CA ASP A 83 9.53 16.71 -23.63
C ASP A 83 10.15 15.63 -24.52
N LEU A 84 9.92 14.34 -24.22
CA LEU A 84 10.43 13.22 -25.02
C LEU A 84 9.73 13.09 -26.39
N TYR A 85 8.50 13.59 -26.50
CA TYR A 85 7.67 13.49 -27.70
C TYR A 85 7.47 14.81 -28.44
N ASP A 86 7.93 15.94 -27.90
CA ASP A 86 7.95 17.22 -28.61
C ASP A 86 9.21 17.36 -29.50
N PRO A 87 9.08 17.43 -30.84
CA PRO A 87 10.21 17.61 -31.75
C PRO A 87 11.02 18.89 -31.54
N SER A 88 10.46 19.90 -30.85
CA SER A 88 11.14 21.15 -30.53
C SER A 88 12.00 21.07 -29.27
N SER A 89 11.81 20.02 -28.46
CA SER A 89 12.52 19.80 -27.21
C SER A 89 13.94 19.26 -27.47
N PRO A 90 14.95 19.73 -26.71
CA PRO A 90 16.28 19.11 -26.75
C PRO A 90 16.29 17.67 -26.22
N ALA A 91 15.23 17.24 -25.52
CA ALA A 91 15.07 15.88 -25.02
C ALA A 91 14.30 14.95 -25.98
N TYR A 92 13.91 15.43 -27.17
CA TYR A 92 13.17 14.62 -28.14
C TYR A 92 13.86 13.27 -28.42
N HIS A 93 13.12 12.17 -28.22
CA HIS A 93 13.60 10.78 -28.35
C HIS A 93 14.83 10.41 -27.49
N GLN A 94 15.15 11.19 -26.45
CA GLN A 94 16.23 10.89 -25.49
C GLN A 94 15.69 10.03 -24.33
N PHE A 95 15.29 8.80 -24.63
CA PHE A 95 14.66 7.90 -23.66
C PHE A 95 15.61 7.51 -22.50
N LEU A 96 15.02 7.32 -21.31
CA LEU A 96 15.76 6.88 -20.12
C LEU A 96 16.09 5.39 -20.16
N SER A 97 17.19 5.01 -19.51
CA SER A 97 17.41 3.63 -19.11
C SER A 97 16.40 3.20 -18.02
N VAL A 98 16.19 1.89 -17.85
CA VAL A 98 15.35 1.36 -16.76
C VAL A 98 15.86 1.81 -15.40
N ALA A 99 17.18 1.87 -15.20
CA ALA A 99 17.78 2.29 -13.94
C ALA A 99 17.52 3.78 -13.66
N ASP A 100 17.66 4.65 -14.65
CA ASP A 100 17.37 6.08 -14.51
C ASP A 100 15.88 6.33 -14.23
N PHE A 101 15.01 5.56 -14.90
CA PHE A 101 13.58 5.60 -14.63
C PHE A 101 13.27 5.16 -13.20
N ALA A 102 13.82 4.03 -12.75
CA ALA A 102 13.62 3.49 -11.41
C ALA A 102 14.06 4.50 -10.34
N GLN A 103 15.24 5.09 -10.52
CA GLN A 103 15.80 6.07 -9.60
C GLN A 103 14.92 7.32 -9.48
N ARG A 104 14.40 7.81 -10.60
CA ARG A 104 13.65 9.09 -10.65
C ARG A 104 12.17 8.92 -10.31
N PHE A 105 11.54 7.85 -10.78
CA PHE A 105 10.08 7.68 -10.80
C PHE A 105 9.62 6.35 -10.20
N GLY A 106 10.45 5.31 -10.21
CA GLY A 106 10.13 4.04 -9.56
C GLY A 106 10.09 4.16 -8.03
N PRO A 107 9.45 3.21 -7.32
CA PRO A 107 9.51 3.11 -5.87
C PRO A 107 10.95 3.04 -5.35
N THR A 108 11.17 3.46 -4.11
CA THR A 108 12.50 3.32 -3.49
C THR A 108 12.78 1.87 -3.14
N ILE A 109 14.07 1.51 -3.03
CA ILE A 109 14.50 0.18 -2.59
C ILE A 109 13.89 -0.15 -1.22
N ASP A 110 13.87 0.82 -0.29
CA ASP A 110 13.28 0.63 1.04
C ASP A 110 11.77 0.37 0.99
N GLN A 111 11.04 0.99 0.05
CA GLN A 111 9.61 0.75 -0.14
C GLN A 111 9.35 -0.66 -0.67
N GLN A 112 10.14 -1.11 -1.65
CA GLN A 112 10.05 -2.48 -2.15
C GLN A 112 10.35 -3.49 -1.02
N GLN A 113 11.45 -3.30 -0.30
CA GLN A 113 11.86 -4.17 0.79
C GLN A 113 10.81 -4.24 1.91
N ALA A 114 10.19 -3.12 2.26
CA ALA A 114 9.13 -3.10 3.27
C ALA A 114 7.94 -4.00 2.90
N VAL A 115 7.57 -4.05 1.62
CA VAL A 115 6.52 -4.95 1.13
C VAL A 115 7.00 -6.39 1.09
N GLU A 116 8.21 -6.66 0.58
CA GLU A 116 8.79 -8.02 0.58
C GLU A 116 8.83 -8.60 1.99
N ASP A 117 9.29 -7.81 2.97
CA ASP A 117 9.34 -8.23 4.36
C ASP A 117 7.96 -8.46 4.97
N TYR A 118 6.96 -7.66 4.57
CA TYR A 118 5.58 -7.85 5.04
C TYR A 118 5.02 -9.17 4.53
N LEU A 119 5.16 -9.42 3.23
CA LEU A 119 4.67 -10.62 2.55
C LEU A 119 5.36 -11.89 3.10
N THR A 120 6.68 -11.89 3.19
CA THR A 120 7.45 -13.03 3.72
C THR A 120 7.13 -13.31 5.18
N ARG A 121 6.97 -12.28 6.02
CA ARG A 121 6.54 -12.44 7.43
C ARG A 121 5.15 -13.05 7.57
N HIS A 122 4.28 -12.87 6.58
CA HIS A 122 2.95 -13.47 6.54
C HIS A 122 2.96 -14.86 5.89
N GLY A 123 4.12 -15.37 5.44
CA GLY A 123 4.26 -16.72 4.91
C GLY A 123 4.09 -16.84 3.39
N PHE A 124 4.03 -15.72 2.67
CA PHE A 124 4.09 -15.74 1.21
C PHE A 124 5.51 -15.99 0.71
N THR A 125 5.63 -16.56 -0.49
CA THR A 125 6.91 -16.71 -1.19
C THR A 125 7.02 -15.68 -2.29
N ILE A 126 8.03 -14.80 -2.22
CA ILE A 126 8.37 -13.90 -3.33
C ILE A 126 8.88 -14.75 -4.49
N THR A 127 8.24 -14.62 -5.65
CA THR A 127 8.60 -15.39 -6.85
C THR A 127 9.45 -14.57 -7.80
N GLN A 128 9.22 -13.26 -7.88
CA GLN A 128 9.99 -12.37 -8.75
C GLN A 128 9.93 -10.90 -8.30
N THR A 129 11.03 -10.18 -8.51
CA THR A 129 11.09 -8.72 -8.42
C THR A 129 11.71 -8.16 -9.70
N TYR A 130 11.53 -6.86 -9.94
CA TYR A 130 11.94 -6.22 -11.20
C TYR A 130 12.86 -5.02 -10.93
N PRO A 131 13.83 -4.72 -11.83
CA PRO A 131 14.77 -3.61 -11.65
C PRO A 131 14.13 -2.21 -11.57
N ASN A 132 12.89 -2.07 -12.05
CA ASN A 132 12.14 -0.82 -11.95
C ASN A 132 11.38 -0.65 -10.63
N HIS A 133 11.42 -1.69 -9.77
CA HIS A 133 10.80 -1.74 -8.45
C HIS A 133 9.28 -1.57 -8.45
N LEU A 134 8.60 -1.70 -9.59
CA LEU A 134 7.17 -1.41 -9.69
C LEU A 134 6.27 -2.59 -9.33
N VAL A 135 6.78 -3.81 -9.43
CA VAL A 135 6.01 -5.03 -9.21
C VAL A 135 6.82 -5.97 -8.33
N ILE A 136 6.13 -6.62 -7.40
CA ILE A 136 6.63 -7.76 -6.65
C ILE A 136 5.65 -8.90 -6.92
N ASP A 137 6.10 -9.94 -7.60
CA ASP A 137 5.33 -11.16 -7.79
C ASP A 137 5.59 -12.11 -6.63
N PHE A 138 4.53 -12.76 -6.17
CA PHE A 138 4.57 -13.66 -5.04
C PHE A 138 3.48 -14.71 -5.14
N SER A 139 3.57 -15.74 -4.31
CA SER A 139 2.60 -16.83 -4.28
C SER A 139 2.28 -17.27 -2.86
N GLY A 140 1.08 -17.81 -2.69
CA GLY A 140 0.63 -18.40 -1.44
C GLY A 140 -0.76 -19.02 -1.53
N PRO A 141 -1.20 -19.75 -0.49
CA PRO A 141 -2.55 -20.32 -0.45
C PRO A 141 -3.64 -19.24 -0.45
N GLU A 142 -4.78 -19.53 -1.07
CA GLU A 142 -5.95 -18.65 -1.12
C GLU A 142 -6.41 -18.20 0.28
N ALA A 143 -6.52 -19.15 1.22
CA ALA A 143 -6.89 -18.85 2.60
C ALA A 143 -5.90 -17.87 3.28
N LEU A 144 -4.62 -17.92 2.92
CA LEU A 144 -3.61 -16.98 3.45
C LEU A 144 -3.78 -15.59 2.84
N ALA A 145 -4.13 -15.50 1.56
CA ALA A 145 -4.45 -14.24 0.89
C ALA A 145 -5.72 -13.60 1.49
N GLU A 146 -6.77 -14.39 1.69
CA GLU A 146 -8.00 -13.95 2.38
C GLU A 146 -7.69 -13.38 3.76
N GLN A 147 -6.92 -14.11 4.57
CA GLN A 147 -6.54 -13.68 5.91
C GLN A 147 -5.67 -12.42 5.90
N THR A 148 -4.63 -12.37 5.07
CA THR A 148 -3.62 -11.30 5.11
C THR A 148 -4.13 -9.99 4.55
N PHE A 149 -4.94 -10.05 3.48
CA PHE A 149 -5.46 -8.85 2.82
C PHE A 149 -6.89 -8.52 3.27
N GLY A 150 -7.47 -9.32 4.17
CA GLY A 150 -8.82 -9.12 4.68
C GLY A 150 -9.89 -9.24 3.61
N VAL A 151 -9.70 -10.12 2.63
CA VAL A 151 -10.65 -10.35 1.52
C VAL A 151 -11.40 -11.66 1.68
N THR A 152 -12.54 -11.77 1.01
CA THR A 152 -13.21 -13.05 0.76
C THR A 152 -13.26 -13.34 -0.73
N ILE A 153 -12.72 -14.47 -1.15
CA ILE A 153 -12.78 -14.92 -2.54
C ILE A 153 -14.10 -15.66 -2.78
N LYS A 154 -14.78 -15.30 -3.86
CA LYS A 154 -16.08 -15.84 -4.25
C LYS A 154 -16.09 -16.25 -5.71
N ASP A 155 -16.94 -17.22 -6.01
CA ASP A 155 -17.21 -17.66 -7.37
C ASP A 155 -18.35 -16.86 -7.99
N TYR A 156 -18.18 -16.50 -9.25
CA TYR A 156 -19.11 -15.71 -10.04
C TYR A 156 -19.33 -16.33 -11.41
N ARG A 157 -20.50 -16.04 -12.00
CA ARG A 157 -20.81 -16.31 -13.40
C ARG A 157 -21.06 -15.01 -14.14
N SER A 158 -20.28 -14.74 -15.19
CA SER A 158 -20.43 -13.55 -16.02
C SER A 158 -21.71 -13.59 -16.86
N PRO A 159 -22.16 -12.45 -17.43
CA PRO A 159 -23.28 -12.42 -18.37
C PRO A 159 -23.14 -13.37 -19.57
N LEU A 160 -21.90 -13.65 -19.98
CA LEU A 160 -21.58 -14.57 -21.07
C LEU A 160 -21.45 -16.02 -20.62
N GLY A 161 -21.80 -16.34 -19.36
CA GLY A 161 -21.78 -17.69 -18.80
C GLY A 161 -20.42 -18.18 -18.31
N ARG A 162 -19.38 -17.35 -18.34
CA ARG A 162 -18.04 -17.73 -17.86
C ARG A 162 -18.00 -17.78 -16.33
N HIS A 163 -17.48 -18.86 -15.78
CA HIS A 163 -17.16 -18.98 -14.36
C HIS A 163 -15.80 -18.32 -14.06
N PHE A 164 -15.73 -17.55 -12.99
CA PHE A 164 -14.50 -16.89 -12.53
C PHE A 164 -14.57 -16.66 -11.02
N PHE A 165 -13.42 -16.49 -10.37
CA PHE A 165 -13.34 -16.09 -8.97
C PHE A 165 -12.91 -14.63 -8.87
N ALA A 166 -13.29 -13.98 -7.76
CA ALA A 166 -12.80 -12.65 -7.42
C ALA A 166 -12.95 -12.38 -5.92
N ASN A 167 -12.15 -11.46 -5.41
CA ASN A 167 -12.38 -10.86 -4.09
C ASN A 167 -13.70 -10.07 -4.07
N ALA A 168 -14.51 -10.29 -3.05
CA ALA A 168 -15.81 -9.65 -2.87
C ALA A 168 -15.73 -8.27 -2.19
N ASN A 169 -14.59 -7.95 -1.59
CA ASN A 169 -14.30 -6.66 -0.95
C ASN A 169 -12.87 -6.22 -1.29
N VAL A 170 -12.62 -4.92 -1.17
CA VAL A 170 -11.33 -4.32 -1.49
C VAL A 170 -10.26 -4.87 -0.52
N PRO A 171 -9.08 -5.28 -1.01
CA PRO A 171 -8.02 -5.74 -0.13
C PRO A 171 -7.45 -4.58 0.67
N THR A 172 -6.93 -4.91 1.85
CA THR A 172 -6.34 -3.94 2.77
C THR A 172 -4.87 -4.25 3.04
N LEU A 173 -4.10 -3.19 3.30
CA LEU A 173 -2.76 -3.27 3.85
C LEU A 173 -2.65 -2.32 5.05
N PRO A 174 -1.67 -2.52 5.96
CA PRO A 174 -1.30 -1.49 6.92
C PRO A 174 -1.02 -0.16 6.22
N ALA A 175 -1.52 0.94 6.79
CA ALA A 175 -1.42 2.28 6.21
C ALA A 175 0.01 2.65 5.77
N TYR A 176 1.03 2.22 6.51
CA TYR A 176 2.43 2.51 6.14
C TYR A 176 2.85 1.91 4.79
N LEU A 177 2.25 0.80 4.35
CA LEU A 177 2.45 0.20 3.03
C LEU A 177 1.45 0.76 2.01
N ALA A 178 0.18 0.89 2.39
CA ALA A 178 -0.89 1.33 1.50
C ALA A 178 -0.60 2.69 0.84
N ASN A 179 0.15 3.57 1.52
CA ASN A 179 0.58 4.87 0.99
C ASN A 179 1.38 4.82 -0.31
N PHE A 180 1.98 3.69 -0.67
CA PHE A 180 2.78 3.53 -1.88
C PHE A 180 2.51 2.22 -2.62
N VAL A 181 1.39 1.55 -2.31
CA VAL A 181 0.89 0.41 -3.07
C VAL A 181 -0.34 0.86 -3.85
N SER A 182 -0.35 0.63 -5.16
CA SER A 182 -1.47 0.99 -6.03
C SER A 182 -2.53 -0.11 -6.12
N PHE A 183 -2.13 -1.38 -6.22
CA PHE A 183 -3.06 -2.50 -6.42
C PHE A 183 -2.43 -3.85 -6.06
N ILE A 184 -3.25 -4.81 -5.63
CA ILE A 184 -2.87 -6.21 -5.43
C ILE A 184 -3.55 -7.07 -6.50
N GLY A 185 -2.76 -7.65 -7.40
CA GLY A 185 -3.21 -8.50 -8.49
C GLY A 185 -3.30 -9.98 -8.13
N GLY A 186 -4.05 -10.72 -8.94
CA GLY A 186 -4.24 -12.16 -8.81
C GLY A 186 -5.34 -12.59 -7.84
N LEU A 187 -5.97 -11.65 -7.12
CA LEU A 187 -7.14 -11.88 -6.26
C LEU A 187 -8.42 -12.18 -7.05
N ASP A 188 -8.39 -12.02 -8.36
CA ASP A 188 -9.44 -12.39 -9.30
C ASP A 188 -8.85 -12.95 -10.59
N ASN A 189 -9.67 -13.67 -11.34
CA ASN A 189 -9.43 -14.00 -12.75
C ASN A 189 -10.57 -13.50 -13.65
N ALA A 190 -11.24 -12.42 -13.24
CA ALA A 190 -12.33 -11.81 -13.99
C ALA A 190 -11.84 -11.22 -15.31
N ASN A 191 -10.63 -10.66 -15.30
CA ASN A 191 -9.94 -10.18 -16.49
C ASN A 191 -9.04 -11.28 -17.06
N GLN A 192 -9.34 -11.71 -18.29
CA GLN A 192 -8.38 -12.49 -19.09
C GLN A 192 -7.62 -11.54 -19.99
N PHE A 193 -6.38 -11.23 -19.62
CA PHE A 193 -5.46 -10.60 -20.55
C PHE A 193 -4.93 -11.69 -21.49
N TYR A 194 -5.45 -11.73 -22.72
CA TYR A 194 -4.82 -12.49 -23.78
C TYR A 194 -3.52 -11.76 -24.14
N HIS A 195 -2.39 -12.32 -23.72
CA HIS A 195 -1.11 -11.99 -24.31
C HIS A 195 -0.87 -13.00 -25.45
N PRO A 196 -0.94 -12.57 -26.73
CA PRO A 196 -0.59 -13.42 -27.86
C PRO A 196 0.90 -13.77 -27.90
#